data_AF-A0A317IB07-F1
#
_entry.id   AF-A0A317IB07-F1
#
_cell.length_a   1.000
_cell.length_b   1.000
_cell.length_c   1.000
_cell.angle_alpha   90.00
_cell.angle_beta   90.00
_cell.angle_gamma   90.00
#
_symmetry.space_group_name_H-M   'P 1'
#
loop_
_entity.id
_entity.type
_entity.pdbx_description
1 polymer ?
#
loop_
_entity_poly.entity_id
_entity_poly.type
_entity_poly.pdbx_seq_one_letter_code
_entity_poly.pdbx_strand_id
1 'polypeptide(L)'
;MNWRLIFLLSTFGVLMAIASVFGMTRGIEPLLWLLIFVLYAWWIVKNCRRLYFLHAFMASVINGIWISIIHAAFFSTYTRHNPEVVEKFKTLPPGVNLRVLMLAIGPLLGAIFGVIAGLFAIVAARVAKKKEDAEE
;
A
#
# COMPACT_ATOMS: atom_id res chain seq x y z
N MET A 1 5.43 -8.35 -17.43
CA MET A 1 4.82 -7.64 -16.29
C MET A 1 3.33 -7.56 -16.55
N ASN A 2 2.48 -8.00 -15.64
CA ASN A 2 1.03 -7.92 -15.77
C ASN A 2 0.53 -6.60 -15.14
N TRP A 3 0.57 -5.52 -15.92
CA TRP A 3 0.14 -4.19 -15.46
C TRP A 3 -1.34 -4.16 -15.08
N ARG A 4 -2.19 -4.93 -15.75
CA ARG A 4 -3.61 -5.03 -15.41
C ARG A 4 -3.80 -5.56 -13.98
N LEU A 5 -3.05 -6.59 -13.60
CA LEU A 5 -3.07 -7.11 -12.22
C LEU A 5 -2.56 -6.05 -11.23
N ILE A 6 -1.46 -5.36 -11.56
CA ILE A 6 -0.89 -4.32 -10.71
C ILE A 6 -1.90 -3.20 -10.44
N PHE A 7 -2.57 -2.69 -11.48
CA PHE A 7 -3.60 -1.65 -11.32
C PHE A 7 -4.83 -2.17 -10.58
N LEU A 8 -5.23 -3.42 -10.81
CA LEU A 8 -6.35 -4.02 -10.09
C LEU A 8 -6.04 -4.17 -8.60
N LEU A 9 -4.86 -4.67 -8.26
CA LEU A 9 -4.40 -4.76 -6.88
C LEU A 9 -4.25 -3.36 -6.25
N SER A 10 -3.83 -2.35 -7.01
CA SER A 10 -3.66 -1.02 -6.43
C SER A 10 -4.97 -0.30 -6.07
N THR A 11 -6.12 -0.82 -6.51
CA THR A 11 -7.44 -0.33 -6.06
C THR A 11 -7.66 -0.52 -4.55
N PHE A 12 -6.99 -1.48 -3.91
CA PHE A 12 -7.00 -1.60 -2.45
C PHE A 12 -6.40 -0.36 -1.77
N GLY A 13 -5.39 0.27 -2.38
CA GLY A 13 -4.86 1.56 -1.90
C GLY A 13 -5.89 2.68 -1.99
N VAL A 14 -6.70 2.74 -3.05
CA VAL A 14 -7.80 3.71 -3.19
C VAL A 14 -8.84 3.51 -2.10
N LEU A 15 -9.28 2.27 -1.87
CA LEU A 15 -10.25 1.95 -0.80
C LEU A 15 -9.71 2.33 0.58
N MET A 16 -8.44 2.00 0.87
CA MET A 16 -7.77 2.37 2.11
C MET A 16 -7.66 3.89 2.27
N ALA A 17 -7.34 4.61 1.20
CA ALA A 17 -7.24 6.07 1.22
C ALA A 17 -8.59 6.72 1.56
N ILE A 18 -9.67 6.26 0.92
CA ILE A 18 -11.01 6.78 1.19
C ILE A 18 -11.42 6.45 2.63
N ALA A 19 -11.23 5.21 3.09
CA ALA A 19 -11.57 4.83 4.46
C ALA A 19 -10.80 5.65 5.51
N SER A 20 -9.52 5.91 5.28
CA SER A 20 -8.68 6.73 6.17
C SER A 20 -9.04 8.22 6.13
N VAL A 21 -9.53 8.77 5.01
CA VAL A 21 -10.08 10.14 4.93
C VAL A 21 -11.24 10.34 5.91
N PHE A 22 -12.07 9.31 6.12
CA PHE A 22 -13.17 9.33 7.08
C PHE A 22 -12.78 8.86 8.49
N GLY A 23 -11.49 8.58 8.75
CA GLY A 23 -10.98 8.14 10.04
C GLY A 23 -11.38 6.72 10.44
N MET A 24 -11.92 5.91 9.51
CA MET A 24 -12.39 4.54 9.80
C MET A 24 -11.25 3.56 10.06
N THR A 25 -10.04 3.87 9.61
CA THR A 25 -8.88 2.96 9.66
C THR A 25 -8.08 3.07 10.97
N ARG A 26 -8.42 4.03 11.84
CA ARG A 26 -7.66 4.32 13.06
C ARG A 26 -7.44 3.08 13.93
N GLY A 27 -6.18 2.80 14.26
CA GLY A 27 -5.76 1.67 15.11
C GLY A 27 -5.69 0.31 14.39
N ILE A 28 -6.39 0.12 13.27
CA ILE A 28 -6.45 -1.15 12.53
C ILE A 28 -5.66 -1.13 11.21
N GLU A 29 -5.06 0.00 10.83
CA GLU A 29 -4.26 0.13 9.60
C GLU A 29 -3.20 -0.96 9.42
N PRO A 30 -2.37 -1.32 10.41
CA PRO A 30 -1.36 -2.36 10.22
C PRO A 30 -1.97 -3.73 9.91
N LEU A 31 -3.12 -4.06 10.52
CA LEU A 31 -3.84 -5.31 10.27
C LEU A 31 -4.44 -5.33 8.87
N LEU A 32 -5.01 -4.22 8.41
CA LEU A 32 -5.53 -4.07 7.04
C LEU A 32 -4.41 -4.19 6.01
N TRP A 33 -3.25 -3.56 6.25
CA TRP A 33 -2.09 -3.68 5.38
C TRP A 33 -1.55 -5.10 5.30
N LEU A 34 -1.46 -5.79 6.44
CA LEU A 34 -1.06 -7.20 6.48
C LEU A 34 -2.02 -8.08 5.65
N LEU A 35 -3.33 -7.88 5.80
CA LEU A 35 -4.34 -8.57 5.00
C LEU A 35 -4.15 -8.30 3.50
N ILE A 36 -3.93 -7.03 3.12
CA ILE A 36 -3.66 -6.64 1.73
C ILE A 36 -2.40 -7.34 1.19
N PHE A 37 -1.30 -7.41 1.97
CA PHE A 37 -0.07 -8.08 1.53
C PHE A 37 -0.27 -9.57 1.31
N VAL A 38 -1.06 -10.24 2.16
CA VAL A 38 -1.42 -11.65 1.97
C VAL A 38 -2.26 -11.83 0.70
N LEU A 39 -3.25 -10.97 0.48
CA LEU A 39 -4.08 -11.00 -0.74
C LEU A 39 -3.25 -10.76 -2.00
N TYR A 40 -2.31 -9.80 -1.95
CA TYR A 40 -1.38 -9.52 -3.04
C TYR A 40 -0.56 -10.75 -3.37
N ALA A 41 0.08 -11.34 -2.36
CA ALA A 41 0.90 -12.53 -2.53
C ALA A 41 0.09 -13.68 -3.16
N TRP A 42 -1.13 -13.93 -2.67
CA TRP A 42 -2.01 -14.97 -3.20
C TRP A 42 -2.40 -14.74 -4.67
N TRP A 43 -2.85 -13.54 -5.03
CA TRP A 43 -3.24 -13.22 -6.41
C TRP A 43 -2.07 -13.21 -7.37
N ILE A 44 -0.93 -12.69 -6.93
CA ILE A 44 0.30 -12.62 -7.74
C ILE A 44 0.80 -14.02 -8.04
N VAL A 45 0.85 -14.93 -7.06
CA VAL A 45 1.27 -16.32 -7.29
C VAL A 45 0.33 -17.04 -8.26
N LYS A 46 -0.98 -16.85 -8.13
CA LYS A 46 -1.97 -17.48 -9.03
C LYS A 46 -1.94 -16.96 -10.46
N ASN A 47 -1.65 -15.68 -10.65
CA ASN A 47 -1.79 -15.02 -11.96
C ASN A 47 -0.46 -14.72 -12.66
N CYS A 48 0.68 -14.92 -11.98
CA CYS A 48 2.00 -14.64 -12.53
C CYS A 48 2.88 -15.89 -12.47
N ARG A 49 3.62 -16.15 -13.55
CA ARG A 49 4.62 -17.24 -13.59
C ARG A 49 6.02 -16.81 -13.16
N ARG A 50 6.28 -15.49 -13.11
CA ARG A 50 7.60 -14.90 -12.82
C ARG A 50 7.46 -13.48 -12.28
N LEU A 51 8.55 -12.95 -11.71
CA LEU A 51 8.66 -11.56 -11.21
C LEU A 51 7.67 -11.23 -10.08
N TYR A 52 7.40 -12.18 -9.17
CA TYR A 52 6.44 -12.01 -8.06
C TYR A 52 6.71 -10.76 -7.22
N PHE A 53 7.98 -10.56 -6.84
CA PHE A 53 8.44 -9.38 -6.10
C PHE A 53 8.08 -8.08 -6.81
N LEU A 54 8.42 -7.99 -8.10
CA LEU A 54 8.28 -6.75 -8.84
C LEU A 54 6.81 -6.37 -9.08
N HIS A 55 5.90 -7.36 -9.21
CA HIS A 55 4.46 -7.08 -9.28
C HIS A 55 3.94 -6.49 -7.95
N ALA A 56 4.31 -7.09 -6.82
CA ALA A 56 3.87 -6.61 -5.51
C ALA A 56 4.48 -5.24 -5.17
N PHE A 57 5.76 -5.05 -5.50
CA PHE A 57 6.46 -3.79 -5.33
C PHE A 57 5.80 -2.66 -6.12
N MET A 58 5.55 -2.88 -7.43
CA MET A 58 4.88 -1.89 -8.28
C MET A 58 3.44 -1.60 -7.83
N ALA A 59 2.67 -2.61 -7.42
CA ALA A 59 1.32 -2.42 -6.89
C ALA A 59 1.34 -1.52 -5.64
N SER A 60 2.30 -1.71 -4.74
CA SER A 60 2.44 -0.90 -3.54
C SER A 60 2.93 0.52 -3.82
N VAL A 61 3.83 0.73 -4.79
CA VAL A 61 4.22 2.09 -5.21
C VAL A 61 3.01 2.85 -5.75
N ILE A 62 2.21 2.22 -6.60
CA ILE A 62 0.99 2.83 -7.14
C ILE A 62 -0.04 3.08 -6.03
N ASN A 63 -0.15 2.20 -5.02
CA ASN A 63 -0.94 2.49 -3.82
C ASN A 63 -0.46 3.76 -3.13
N GLY A 64 0.84 3.91 -2.92
CA GLY A 64 1.42 5.08 -2.27
C GLY A 64 1.05 6.37 -3.00
N ILE A 65 1.05 6.34 -4.34
CA ILE A 65 0.60 7.44 -5.19
C ILE A 65 -0.90 7.70 -5.03
N TRP A 66 -1.75 6.66 -5.08
CA TRP A 66 -3.20 6.83 -4.91
C TRP A 66 -3.56 7.42 -3.55
N ILE A 67 -2.96 6.87 -2.49
CA ILE A 67 -3.19 7.31 -1.12
C ILE A 67 -2.81 8.78 -0.97
N SER A 68 -1.64 9.18 -1.44
CA SER A 68 -1.21 10.56 -1.28
C SER A 68 -2.02 11.54 -2.11
N ILE A 69 -2.40 11.19 -3.33
CA ILE A 69 -3.30 12.01 -4.16
C ILE A 69 -4.65 12.21 -3.45
N ILE A 70 -5.26 11.13 -2.96
CA ILE A 70 -6.57 11.17 -2.29
C ILE A 70 -6.48 11.96 -0.99
N HIS A 71 -5.47 11.70 -0.16
CA HIS A 71 -5.26 12.45 1.08
C HIS A 71 -5.01 13.94 0.82
N ALA A 72 -4.25 14.28 -0.22
CA ALA A 72 -4.00 15.67 -0.59
C ALA A 72 -5.24 16.37 -1.16
N ALA A 73 -6.04 15.68 -1.97
CA ALA A 73 -7.29 16.18 -2.52
C ALA A 73 -8.33 16.43 -1.42
N PHE A 74 -8.46 15.51 -0.47
CA PHE A 74 -9.40 15.58 0.65
C PHE A 74 -8.74 16.04 1.95
N PHE A 75 -7.68 16.85 1.86
CA PHE A 75 -6.83 17.19 2.99
C PHE A 75 -7.57 17.81 4.19
N SER A 76 -8.52 18.71 3.96
CA SER A 76 -9.33 19.31 5.02
C SER A 76 -10.17 18.27 5.77
N THR A 77 -10.83 17.37 5.04
CA THR A 77 -11.61 16.26 5.61
C THR A 77 -10.72 15.27 6.34
N TYR A 78 -9.59 14.88 5.73
CA TYR A 78 -8.64 13.94 6.31
C TYR A 78 -8.08 14.45 7.64
N THR A 79 -7.61 15.70 7.69
CA THR A 79 -7.03 16.29 8.91
C THR A 79 -8.07 16.53 10.00
N ARG A 80 -9.32 16.83 9.65
CA ARG A 80 -10.42 16.95 10.62
C ARG A 80 -10.74 15.61 11.30
N HIS A 81 -10.71 14.52 10.55
CA HIS A 81 -10.97 13.18 11.08
C HIS A 81 -9.72 12.49 11.62
N ASN A 82 -8.52 13.05 11.46
CA ASN A 82 -7.25 12.50 11.93
C ASN A 82 -6.35 13.58 12.60
N PRO A 83 -6.81 14.30 13.65
CA PRO A 83 -6.02 15.32 14.36
C PRO A 83 -4.62 14.88 14.82
N GLU A 84 -4.43 13.61 15.18
CA GLU A 84 -3.15 13.02 15.56
C GLU A 84 -2.08 13.17 14.46
N VAL A 85 -2.51 13.20 13.20
CA VAL A 85 -1.62 13.42 12.07
C VAL A 85 -1.11 14.84 12.11
N VAL A 86 -2.01 15.82 12.27
CA VAL A 86 -1.65 17.24 12.38
C VAL A 86 -0.73 17.49 13.57
N GLU A 87 -0.97 16.84 14.71
CA GLU A 87 -0.11 16.96 15.89
C GLU A 87 1.32 16.47 15.65
N LYS A 88 1.49 15.32 14.99
CA LYS A 88 2.81 14.80 14.62
C LYS A 88 3.58 15.74 13.70
N PHE A 89 2.89 16.62 12.99
CA PHE A 89 3.48 17.57 12.07
C PHE A 89 3.72 18.96 12.65
N LYS A 90 3.29 19.24 13.89
CA LYS A 90 3.62 20.50 14.60
C LYS A 90 5.12 20.68 14.86
N THR A 91 5.88 19.59 14.81
CA THR A 91 7.34 19.58 15.00
C THR A 91 8.13 19.89 13.72
N LEU A 92 7.44 20.05 12.58
CA LEU A 92 8.11 20.39 11.32
C LEU A 92 8.62 21.83 11.32
N PRO A 93 9.70 22.11 10.56
CA PRO A 93 10.17 23.48 10.36
C PRO A 93 9.07 24.42 9.85
N PRO A 94 9.07 25.69 10.27
CA PRO A 94 8.16 26.70 9.74
C PRO A 94 8.25 26.79 8.21
N GLY A 95 7.10 26.87 7.53
CA GLY A 95 7.02 27.01 6.07
C GLY A 95 6.86 25.70 5.28
N VAL A 96 6.88 24.54 5.92
CA VAL A 96 6.59 23.27 5.25
C VAL A 96 5.09 23.16 4.91
N ASN A 97 4.78 23.03 3.63
CA ASN A 97 3.41 22.77 3.19
C ASN A 97 3.06 21.29 3.38
N LEU A 98 2.17 21.02 4.34
CA LEU A 98 1.84 19.65 4.74
C LEU A 98 1.21 18.82 3.61
N ARG A 99 0.42 19.46 2.73
CA ARG A 99 -0.19 18.79 1.57
C ARG A 99 0.86 18.32 0.57
N VAL A 100 1.89 19.15 0.32
CA VAL A 100 3.01 18.80 -0.57
C VAL A 100 3.86 17.69 0.05
N LEU A 101 4.12 17.76 1.36
CA LEU A 101 4.86 16.73 2.08
C LEU A 101 4.15 15.38 1.99
N MET A 102 2.83 15.34 2.18
CA MET A 102 2.04 14.10 2.03
C MET A 102 2.12 13.53 0.62
N LEU A 103 2.05 14.38 -0.42
CA LEU A 103 2.23 13.97 -1.81
C LEU A 103 3.58 13.31 -2.06
N ALA A 104 4.66 13.86 -1.48
CA ALA A 104 6.01 13.33 -1.63
C ALA A 104 6.25 12.05 -0.81
N ILE A 105 5.71 11.96 0.40
CA ILE A 105 5.90 10.80 1.28
C ILE A 105 5.14 9.57 0.78
N GLY A 106 3.98 9.74 0.14
CA GLY A 106 3.17 8.61 -0.36
C GLY A 106 3.92 7.60 -1.22
N PRO A 107 4.55 8.02 -2.34
CA PRO A 107 5.35 7.12 -3.18
C PRO A 107 6.51 6.46 -2.42
N LEU A 108 7.15 7.20 -1.51
CA LEU A 108 8.26 6.67 -0.70
C LEU A 108 7.80 5.56 0.25
N LEU A 109 6.71 5.78 0.98
CA LEU A 109 6.08 4.76 1.81
C LEU A 109 5.57 3.59 0.96
N GLY A 110 4.98 3.88 -0.19
CA GLY A 110 4.55 2.87 -1.16
C GLY A 110 5.70 1.96 -1.59
N ALA A 111 6.89 2.51 -1.81
CA ALA A 111 8.10 1.73 -2.12
C ALA A 111 8.56 0.88 -0.92
N ILE A 112 8.58 1.44 0.30
CA ILE A 112 8.95 0.69 1.52
C ILE A 112 8.00 -0.47 1.76
N PHE A 113 6.69 -0.22 1.74
CA PHE A 113 5.67 -1.27 1.82
C PHE A 113 5.75 -2.24 0.63
N GLY A 114 6.20 -1.76 -0.53
CA GLY A 114 6.40 -2.58 -1.71
C GLY A 114 7.51 -3.61 -1.54
N VAL A 115 8.57 -3.27 -0.80
CA VAL A 115 9.60 -4.25 -0.43
C VAL A 115 8.99 -5.34 0.45
N ILE A 116 8.20 -4.95 1.46
CA ILE A 116 7.52 -5.90 2.36
C ILE A 116 6.57 -6.81 1.56
N ALA A 117 5.67 -6.22 0.77
CA ALA A 117 4.73 -6.96 -0.08
C ALA A 117 5.47 -7.89 -1.09
N GLY A 118 6.59 -7.42 -1.64
CA GLY A 118 7.46 -8.21 -2.51
C GLY A 118 8.03 -9.44 -1.83
N LEU A 119 8.49 -9.32 -0.58
CA LEU A 119 8.97 -10.45 0.21
C LEU A 119 7.86 -11.47 0.48
N PHE A 120 6.65 -11.01 0.84
CA PHE A 120 5.48 -11.87 0.99
C PHE A 120 5.16 -12.64 -0.30
N ALA A 121 5.19 -11.97 -1.45
CA ALA A 121 4.94 -12.61 -2.75
C ALA A 121 6.01 -13.66 -3.10
N ILE A 122 7.28 -13.44 -2.76
CA ILE A 122 8.35 -14.45 -2.93
C ILE A 122 8.09 -15.66 -2.03
N VAL A 123 7.80 -15.43 -0.74
CA VAL A 123 7.56 -16.51 0.22
C VAL A 123 6.37 -17.35 -0.23
N ALA A 124 5.26 -16.72 -0.60
CA ALA A 124 4.08 -17.41 -1.11
C ALA A 124 4.38 -18.23 -2.37
N ALA A 125 5.18 -17.70 -3.31
CA ALA A 125 5.57 -18.42 -4.52
C ALA A 125 6.40 -19.67 -4.21
N ARG A 126 7.29 -19.61 -3.21
CA ARG A 126 8.10 -20.76 -2.78
C ARG A 126 7.26 -21.84 -2.11
N VAL A 127 6.32 -21.45 -1.24
CA VAL A 127 5.41 -22.38 -0.57
C VAL A 127 4.50 -23.08 -1.58
N ALA A 128 3.98 -22.34 -2.57
CA ALA A 128 3.14 -22.91 -3.62
C ALA A 128 3.88 -23.95 -4.47
N LYS A 129 5.11 -23.64 -4.93
CA LYS A 129 5.92 -24.59 -5.71
C LYS A 129 6.25 -25.87 -4.95
N LYS A 130 6.66 -25.75 -3.68
CA LYS A 130 6.97 -26.92 -2.83
C LYS A 130 5.77 -27.86 -2.69
N LYS A 131 4.55 -27.33 -2.72
CA LYS A 131 3.33 -28.13 -2.64
C LYS A 131 3.08 -28.90 -3.94
N GLU A 132 3.29 -28.28 -5.09
CA GLU A 132 3.18 -28.95 -6.40
C GLU A 132 4.18 -30.11 -6.50
N ASP A 133 5.44 -29.90 -6.11
CA ASP A 133 6.49 -30.94 -6.12
C ASP A 133 6.25 -32.11 -5.15
N ALA A 134 5.37 -31.95 -4.15
CA ALA A 134 5.05 -32.99 -3.16
C ALA A 134 3.80 -33.80 -3.53
N GLU A 135 3.04 -33.38 -4.54
CA GLU A 135 1.84 -34.05 -5.05
C GLU A 135 2.12 -34.84 -6.36
N GLU A 136 3.31 -34.70 -6.95
CA GLU A 136 3.85 -35.54 -8.06
C GLU A 136 4.66 -36.73 -7.54
#